data_AF-A0A9D2RB37-F1
#
_entry.id   AF-A0A9D2RB37-F1
#
_cell.length_a   1.000
_cell.length_b   1.000
_cell.length_c   1.000
_cell.angle_alpha   90.00
_cell.angle_beta   90.00
_cell.angle_gamma   90.00
#
_symmetry.space_group_name_H-M   'P 1'
#
loop_
_entity.id
_entity.type
_entity.pdbx_description
1 polymer ?
#
loop_
_entity_poly.entity_id
_entity_poly.type
_entity_poly.pdbx_seq_one_letter_code
_entity_poly.pdbx_strand_id
1 'polypeptide(L)' 'MSLADKLFIDMCRDILENGTDTKGEKVRPHWEDTGEAAYTIKRFGVVNRYDLRKEFPALTLRKTGLKTCMDEILWIYQR' A
#
# COMPACT_ATOMS: atom_id res chain seq x y z
N MET A 1 -12.41 -12.66 -6.66
CA MET A 1 -11.24 -11.84 -6.30
C MET A 1 -10.98 -10.90 -7.46
N SER A 2 -11.04 -9.58 -7.23
CA SER A 2 -10.89 -8.57 -8.30
C SER A 2 -9.50 -8.63 -8.93
N LEU A 3 -9.29 -8.02 -10.11
CA LEU A 3 -7.94 -7.89 -10.66
C LEU A 3 -7.06 -7.07 -9.70
N ALA A 4 -7.62 -6.03 -9.06
CA ALA A 4 -6.93 -5.26 -8.03
C ALA A 4 -6.44 -6.13 -6.85
N ASP A 5 -7.25 -7.05 -6.35
CA ASP A 5 -6.84 -7.94 -5.26
C ASP A 5 -5.69 -8.88 -5.66
N LYS A 6 -5.76 -9.44 -6.87
CA LYS A 6 -4.71 -10.33 -7.40
C LYS A 6 -3.37 -9.60 -7.49
N LEU A 7 -3.37 -8.44 -8.14
CA LEU A 7 -2.17 -7.62 -8.29
C LEU A 7 -1.60 -7.19 -6.93
N PHE A 8 -2.46 -6.84 -5.99
CA PHE A 8 -2.03 -6.49 -4.63
C PHE A 8 -1.37 -7.67 -3.90
N ILE A 9 -1.98 -8.85 -3.94
CA ILE A 9 -1.42 -10.06 -3.30
C ILE A 9 -0.08 -10.43 -3.92
N ASP A 10 0.02 -10.43 -5.25
CA ASP A 10 1.24 -10.81 -5.95
C ASP A 10 2.38 -9.81 -5.66
N MET A 11 2.07 -8.51 -5.59
CA MET A 11 3.01 -7.49 -5.16
C MET A 11 3.48 -7.70 -3.71
N CYS A 12 2.56 -7.97 -2.77
CA CYS A 12 2.91 -8.23 -1.39
C CYS A 12 3.82 -9.45 -1.25
N ARG A 13 3.56 -10.52 -2.03
CA ARG A 13 4.43 -11.70 -2.07
C ARG A 13 5.82 -11.36 -2.60
N ASP A 14 5.93 -10.61 -3.70
CA ASP A 14 7.23 -10.19 -4.23
C ASP A 14 8.02 -9.32 -3.23
N ILE A 15 7.35 -8.43 -2.49
CA ILE A 15 8.01 -7.65 -1.44
C ILE A 15 8.55 -8.56 -0.33
N LEU A 16 7.77 -9.55 0.12
CA LEU A 16 8.19 -10.45 1.19
C LEU A 16 9.32 -11.40 0.78
N GLU A 17 9.30 -11.87 -0.47
CA GLU A 17 10.28 -12.84 -0.99
C GLU A 17 11.55 -12.18 -1.53
N ASN A 18 11.41 -11.05 -2.24
CA ASN A 18 12.48 -10.42 -3.02
C ASN A 18 12.75 -8.95 -2.63
N GLY A 19 12.10 -8.44 -1.59
CA GLY A 19 12.29 -7.06 -1.15
C GLY A 19 13.62 -6.84 -0.43
N THR A 20 14.06 -5.57 -0.41
CA THR A 20 15.23 -5.12 0.32
C THR A 20 14.84 -4.80 1.77
N ASP A 21 15.45 -5.48 2.73
CA ASP A 21 15.29 -5.22 4.16
C ASP A 21 16.09 -3.97 4.59
N THR A 22 15.53 -3.18 5.51
CA THR A 22 16.13 -1.97 6.08
C THR A 22 16.62 -2.18 7.52
N LYS A 23 16.54 -3.41 8.05
CA LYS A 23 17.05 -3.74 9.39
C LYS A 23 18.50 -3.29 9.59
N GLY A 24 18.74 -2.59 10.70
CA GLY A 24 20.04 -2.04 11.07
C GLY A 24 20.34 -0.65 10.49
N GLU A 25 19.51 -0.12 9.60
CA GLU A 25 19.60 1.28 9.18
C GLU A 25 19.06 2.23 10.26
N LYS A 26 19.55 3.48 10.28
CA LYS A 26 19.00 4.50 11.18
C LYS A 26 17.63 4.96 10.66
N VAL A 27 16.56 4.46 11.27
CA VAL A 27 15.18 4.82 10.93
C VAL A 27 14.57 5.79 11.96
N ARG A 28 13.73 6.72 11.49
CA ARG A 28 12.95 7.63 12.34
C ARG A 28 11.67 7.01 12.92
N PRO A 29 10.88 6.18 12.19
CA PRO A 29 9.67 5.60 12.76
C PRO A 29 9.99 4.54 13.83
N HIS A 30 9.19 4.54 14.89
CA HIS A 30 9.26 3.60 16.01
C HIS A 30 7.85 3.10 16.33
N TRP A 31 7.74 1.90 16.87
CA TRP A 31 6.48 1.33 17.37
C TRP A 31 6.04 2.04 18.65
N GLU A 32 4.77 2.39 18.74
CA GLU A 32 4.23 3.17 19.89
C GLU A 32 4.25 2.36 21.19
N ASP A 33 4.02 1.05 21.10
CA ASP A 33 3.92 0.14 22.22
C ASP A 33 5.29 -0.30 22.77
N THR A 34 6.22 -0.69 21.90
CA THR A 34 7.54 -1.20 22.31
C THR A 34 8.64 -0.15 22.27
N GLY A 35 8.43 0.97 21.57
CA GLY A 35 9.48 1.97 21.30
C GLY A 35 10.56 1.48 20.35
N GLU A 36 10.45 0.27 19.79
CA GLU A 36 11.43 -0.30 18.87
C GLU A 36 11.38 0.37 17.50
N ALA A 37 12.53 0.43 16.82
CA ALA A 37 12.61 0.94 15.46
C ALA A 37 11.73 0.14 14.49
N ALA A 38 10.89 0.83 13.71
CA ALA A 38 9.96 0.22 12.77
C ALA A 38 10.64 0.01 11.40
N TYR A 39 11.28 -1.14 11.23
CA TYR A 39 11.92 -1.55 9.98
C TYR A 39 10.92 -2.03 8.93
N THR A 40 11.28 -1.89 7.65
CA THR A 40 10.45 -2.31 6.51
C THR A 40 11.22 -3.15 5.51
N ILE A 41 10.49 -3.99 4.76
CA ILE A 41 10.98 -4.65 3.55
C ILE A 41 10.31 -3.95 2.37
N LYS A 42 11.09 -3.52 1.37
CA LYS A 42 10.59 -2.69 0.25
C LYS A 42 11.07 -3.17 -1.11
N ARG A 43 10.27 -2.91 -2.15
CA ARG A 43 10.64 -3.17 -3.55
C ARG A 43 10.63 -1.85 -4.33
N PHE A 44 11.68 -1.61 -5.12
CA PHE A 44 11.79 -0.40 -5.93
C PHE A 44 11.11 -0.57 -7.29
N GLY A 45 10.40 0.47 -7.76
CA GLY A 45 9.93 0.55 -9.15
C GLY A 45 8.71 -0.31 -9.50
N VAL A 46 7.83 -0.61 -8.54
CA VAL A 46 6.59 -1.36 -8.80
C VAL A 46 5.60 -0.51 -9.61
N VAL A 47 5.03 -1.08 -10.69
CA VAL A 47 4.04 -0.43 -11.57
C VAL A 47 2.81 -1.30 -11.73
N ASN A 48 1.64 -0.77 -11.36
CA ASN A 48 0.35 -1.42 -11.57
C ASN A 48 -0.43 -0.75 -12.69
N ARG A 49 -1.13 -1.54 -13.52
CA ARG A 49 -1.95 -1.06 -14.63
C ARG A 49 -3.38 -1.58 -14.49
N TYR A 50 -4.34 -0.68 -14.64
CA TYR A 50 -5.77 -0.98 -14.50
C TYR A 50 -6.52 -0.49 -15.74
N ASP A 51 -7.40 -1.32 -16.28
CA ASP A 51 -8.36 -0.91 -17.33
C ASP A 51 -9.70 -0.57 -16.67
N LEU A 52 -9.96 0.73 -16.50
CA LEU A 52 -11.14 1.24 -15.79
C LEU A 52 -12.47 0.92 -16.48
N ARG A 53 -12.44 0.48 -17.75
CA ARG A 53 -13.65 0.04 -18.47
C ARG A 53 -14.09 -1.36 -18.02
N LYS A 54 -13.20 -2.12 -17.39
CA LYS A 54 -13.45 -3.50 -16.94
C LYS A 54 -13.86 -3.54 -15.48
N GLU A 55 -13.11 -2.86 -14.62
CA GLU A 55 -13.41 -2.80 -13.19
C GLU A 55 -12.91 -1.51 -12.55
N PHE A 56 -13.57 -1.11 -11.47
CA PHE A 56 -13.05 -0.09 -10.58
C PHE A 56 -11.98 -0.72 -9.66
N PRO A 57 -10.74 -0.19 -9.61
CA PRO A 57 -9.61 -0.81 -8.92
C PRO A 57 -9.69 -0.60 -7.40
N ALA A 58 -10.69 -1.21 -6.77
CA ALA A 58 -10.84 -1.24 -5.32
C ALA A 58 -10.49 -2.62 -4.77
N LEU A 59 -9.78 -2.63 -3.64
CA LEU A 59 -9.50 -3.86 -2.89
C LEU A 59 -10.78 -4.39 -2.25
N THR A 60 -11.03 -5.68 -2.41
CA THR A 60 -12.16 -6.41 -1.79
C THR A 60 -11.73 -7.31 -0.64
N LEU A 61 -10.43 -7.45 -0.40
CA LEU A 61 -9.86 -8.23 0.72
C LEU A 61 -10.23 -7.66 2.10
N ARG A 62 -10.39 -6.34 2.20
CA ARG A 62 -10.80 -5.65 3.42
C ARG A 62 -11.56 -4.38 3.08
N LYS A 63 -12.38 -3.90 4.01
CA LYS A 63 -13.05 -2.61 3.88
C LYS A 63 -12.01 -1.49 3.75
N THR A 64 -12.11 -0.72 2.67
CA THR A 64 -11.25 0.45 2.41
C THR A 64 -12.03 1.72 2.76
N GLY A 65 -11.35 2.72 3.33
CA GLY A 65 -11.94 4.01 3.69
C GLY A 65 -12.24 4.92 2.49
N LEU A 66 -13.11 4.49 1.57
CA LEU A 66 -13.40 5.22 0.33
C LEU A 66 -14.06 6.59 0.58
N LYS A 67 -14.92 6.70 1.60
CA LYS A 67 -15.57 7.98 1.96
C LYS A 67 -14.54 9.02 2.37
N THR A 68 -13.67 8.69 3.33
CA THR A 68 -12.64 9.60 3.84
C THR A 68 -11.59 9.93 2.77
N CYS A 69 -11.26 8.97 1.91
CA CYS A 69 -10.40 9.21 0.74
C CYS A 69 -11.02 10.25 -0.22
N MET A 70 -12.32 10.17 -0.47
CA MET A 70 -13.02 11.15 -1.31
C MET A 70 -13.04 12.54 -0.65
N ASP A 71 -13.33 12.61 0.65
CA ASP A 71 -13.31 13.88 1.41
C ASP A 71 -11.92 14.55 1.31
N GLU A 72 -10.83 13.76 1.39
CA GLU A 72 -9.45 14.25 1.25
C GLU A 72 -9.15 14.77 -0.17
N ILE A 73 -9.59 14.06 -1.22
CA ILE A 73 -9.42 14.51 -2.61
C ILE A 73 -10.11 15.87 -2.81
N LEU A 74 -11.35 16.00 -2.34
CA LEU A 74 -12.11 17.25 -2.47
C LEU A 74 -11.48 18.39 -1.67
N TRP A 75 -10.96 18.11 -0.48
CA TRP A 75 -10.23 19.09 0.33
C TRP A 75 -8.98 19.63 -0.38
N ILE A 76 -8.23 18.78 -1.09
CA ILE A 76 -7.02 19.19 -1.82
C ILE A 76 -7.36 19.96 -3.09
N TYR A 77 -8.31 19.47 -3.91
CA TYR A 77 -8.49 19.92 -5.29
C TYR A 77 -9.70 20.83 -5.52
N GLN A 78 -10.68 20.84 -4.63
CA GLN A 78 -11.97 21.53 -4.85
C GLN A 78 -12.22 22.68 -3.87
N ARG A 79 -11.21 23.15 -3.14
CA ARG A 79 -11.39 24.29 -2.23
C ARG A 79 -11.97 25.52 -2.89
#